data_AF-W1DCZ7-F1
#
_entry.id   AF-W1DCZ7-F1
#
_cell.length_a   1.000
_cell.length_b   1.000
_cell.length_c   1.000
_cell.angle_alpha   90.00
_cell.angle_beta   90.00
_cell.angle_gamma   90.00
#
_symmetry.space_group_name_H-M   'P 1'
#
loop_
_entity.id
_entity.type
_entity.pdbx_description
1 polymer ?
#
loop_
_entity_poly.entity_id
_entity_poly.type
_entity_poly.pdbx_seq_one_letter_code
_entity_poly.pdbx_strand_id
1 'polypeptide(L)'
;MNVIAFDKHWVGSTATVAKVSNMITPPERLDKPWAVQVLAVTKGGTWFAVDLQVTGTDKVQMLSLHQLSEKAAKTMLAFDLEVYEKFFRKT
;
A
#
# COMPACT_ATOMS: atom_id res chain seq x y z
N MET A 1 5.37 11.11 -4.69
CA MET A 1 5.90 9.74 -4.74
C MET A 1 4.86 8.83 -5.35
N ASN A 2 5.25 8.15 -6.44
CA ASN A 2 4.46 7.23 -7.26
C ASN A 2 4.30 5.87 -6.56
N VAL A 3 3.07 5.41 -6.31
CA VAL A 3 2.75 3.99 -6.13
C VAL A 3 2.65 3.40 -7.53
N ILE A 4 3.36 2.32 -7.80
CA ILE A 4 3.20 1.55 -9.05
C ILE A 4 2.58 0.22 -8.66
N ALA A 5 1.33 0.01 -9.07
CA ALA A 5 0.65 -1.28 -9.04
C ALA A 5 -0.08 -1.46 -10.37
N PHE A 6 0.07 -2.63 -11.02
CA PHE A 6 -0.58 -2.97 -12.29
C PHE A 6 -0.36 -1.96 -13.44
N ASP A 7 0.88 -1.49 -13.66
CA ASP A 7 1.25 -0.45 -14.65
C ASP A 7 0.65 0.95 -14.42
N LYS A 8 0.30 1.28 -13.18
CA LYS A 8 -0.41 2.53 -12.85
C LYS A 8 0.34 3.36 -11.84
N HIS A 9 0.64 4.60 -12.20
CA HIS A 9 1.37 5.56 -11.38
C HIS A 9 0.42 6.34 -10.45
N TRP A 10 0.70 6.36 -9.14
CA TRP A 10 -0.07 7.11 -8.14
C TRP A 10 0.82 8.03 -7.32
N VAL A 11 0.91 9.32 -7.65
CA VAL A 11 1.77 10.30 -6.95
C VAL A 11 1.06 10.91 -5.71
N GLY A 12 1.52 10.60 -4.49
CA GLY A 12 1.33 11.45 -3.31
C GLY A 12 2.64 12.15 -2.94
N SER A 13 2.72 13.49 -2.97
CA SER A 13 4.00 14.25 -2.84
C SER A 13 4.76 14.04 -1.52
N THR A 14 4.15 13.41 -0.50
CA THR A 14 4.66 13.32 0.88
C THR A 14 4.79 11.91 1.48
N ALA A 15 4.38 10.84 0.77
CA ALA A 15 4.35 9.48 1.32
C ALA A 15 4.91 8.40 0.39
N THR A 16 5.60 7.43 0.99
CA THR A 16 6.29 6.31 0.36
C THR A 16 5.50 5.03 0.53
N VAL A 17 5.13 4.36 -0.56
CA VAL A 17 4.53 3.02 -0.46
C VAL A 17 5.59 1.99 -0.13
N ALA A 18 5.32 1.25 0.94
CA ALA A 18 6.11 0.13 1.40
C ALA A 18 5.61 -1.18 0.79
N LYS A 19 4.29 -1.39 0.74
CA LYS A 19 3.70 -2.64 0.26
C LYS A 19 2.29 -2.44 -0.31
N VAL A 20 1.95 -3.22 -1.31
CA VAL A 20 0.58 -3.38 -1.81
C VAL A 20 0.19 -4.85 -1.64
N SER A 21 -0.92 -5.10 -0.95
CA SER A 21 -1.44 -6.44 -0.67
C SER A 21 -2.84 -6.57 -1.24
N ASN A 22 -3.13 -7.66 -1.94
CA ASN A 22 -4.50 -7.97 -2.32
C ASN A 22 -5.27 -8.37 -1.05
N MET A 23 -6.40 -7.71 -0.78
CA MET A 23 -7.31 -8.13 0.29
C MET A 23 -8.19 -9.29 -0.17
N ILE A 24 -8.49 -9.32 -1.46
CA ILE A 24 -9.27 -10.34 -2.14
C ILE A 24 -8.49 -10.72 -3.39
N THR A 25 -8.46 -12.02 -3.72
CA THR A 25 -7.87 -12.49 -4.98
C THR A 25 -8.47 -11.70 -6.14
N PRO A 26 -7.65 -11.07 -7.00
CA PRO A 26 -8.15 -10.33 -8.14
C PRO A 26 -9.08 -11.23 -8.98
N PRO A 27 -10.23 -10.73 -9.42
CA PRO A 27 -11.11 -11.47 -10.30
C PRO A 27 -10.37 -11.80 -11.60
N GLU A 28 -10.70 -12.92 -12.24
CA GLU A 28 -10.15 -13.31 -13.56
C GLU A 28 -10.30 -12.19 -14.60
N ARG A 29 -11.31 -11.34 -14.43
CA ARG A 29 -11.53 -10.16 -15.25
C ARG A 29 -11.34 -8.89 -14.42
N LEU A 30 -10.34 -8.10 -14.81
CA LEU A 30 -9.96 -6.84 -14.16
C LEU A 30 -11.01 -5.72 -14.31
N ASP A 31 -12.06 -5.91 -15.12
CA ASP A 31 -13.19 -4.98 -15.18
C ASP A 31 -14.11 -5.08 -13.95
N LYS A 32 -14.01 -6.17 -13.17
CA LYS A 32 -14.72 -6.31 -11.89
C LYS A 32 -13.95 -5.63 -10.76
N PRO A 33 -14.63 -4.94 -9.82
CA PRO A 33 -13.95 -4.32 -8.69
C PRO A 33 -13.24 -5.34 -7.78
N TRP A 34 -12.04 -5.00 -7.29
CA TRP A 34 -11.35 -5.74 -6.23
C TRP A 34 -10.68 -4.81 -5.23
N ALA A 35 -10.35 -5.32 -4.05
CA ALA A 35 -9.79 -4.54 -2.95
C ALA A 35 -8.30 -4.84 -2.75
N VAL A 36 -7.51 -3.78 -2.59
CA VAL A 36 -6.10 -3.83 -2.22
C VAL A 36 -5.85 -2.96 -0.99
N GLN A 37 -4.90 -3.37 -0.16
CA GLN A 37 -4.37 -2.59 0.94
C GLN A 37 -3.00 -2.04 0.56
N VAL A 38 -2.81 -0.75 0.73
CA VAL A 38 -1.52 -0.09 0.54
C VAL A 38 -0.97 0.33 1.90
N LEU A 39 0.22 -0.18 2.25
CA LEU A 39 1.00 0.32 3.37
C LEU A 39 1.92 1.43 2.89
N ALA A 40 1.81 2.60 3.52
CA ALA A 40 2.61 3.77 3.17
C ALA A 40 3.19 4.45 4.42
N VAL A 41 4.33 5.11 4.26
CA VAL A 41 5.00 5.89 5.31
C VAL A 41 5.29 7.30 4.79
N THR A 42 4.91 8.31 5.55
CA THR A 42 5.24 9.71 5.23
C THR A 42 6.71 10.00 5.45
N LYS A 43 7.22 11.09 4.86
CA LYS A 43 8.59 11.58 5.16
C LYS A 43 8.82 11.83 6.66
N GLY A 44 7.77 12.14 7.43
CA GLY A 44 7.83 12.32 8.89
C GLY A 44 7.78 11.02 9.69
N GLY A 45 7.78 9.84 9.05
CA GLY A 45 7.76 8.54 9.72
C GLY A 45 6.37 8.04 10.16
N THR A 46 5.30 8.79 9.87
CA THR A 46 3.94 8.34 10.15
C THR A 46 3.48 7.30 9.13
N TRP A 47 3.00 6.16 9.62
CA TRP A 47 2.54 5.03 8.81
C TRP A 47 1.03 5.06 8.59
N PHE A 48 0.60 4.52 7.45
CA PHE A 48 -0.79 4.40 7.05
C PHE A 48 -1.06 3.07 6.36
N ALA A 49 -2.24 2.49 6.61
CA ALA A 49 -2.88 1.52 5.73
C ALA A 49 -4.00 2.23 4.97
N VAL A 50 -4.00 2.10 3.65
CA VAL A 50 -5.00 2.68 2.75
C VAL A 50 -5.69 1.54 2.04
N ASP A 51 -6.99 1.38 2.27
CA ASP A 51 -7.76 0.37 1.56
C ASP A 51 -8.35 1.01 0.31
N LEU A 52 -8.09 0.39 -0.83
CA LEU A 52 -8.44 0.90 -2.15
C LEU A 52 -9.29 -0.13 -2.88
N GLN A 53 -10.36 0.32 -3.54
CA GLN A 53 -11.06 -0.45 -4.55
C GLN A 53 -10.50 -0.10 -5.91
N VAL A 54 -10.01 -1.10 -6.64
CA VAL A 54 -9.56 -0.97 -8.03
C VAL A 54 -10.65 -1.50 -8.95
N THR A 55 -10.92 -0.80 -10.04
CA THR A 55 -11.89 -1.21 -11.07
C THR A 55 -11.34 -0.90 -12.46
N GLY A 56 -11.15 -1.92 -13.28
CA GLY A 56 -10.42 -1.78 -14.53
C GLY A 56 -8.94 -1.47 -14.27
N THR A 57 -8.27 -1.00 -15.31
CA THR A 57 -6.93 -0.44 -15.17
C THR A 57 -7.06 0.88 -14.40
N ASP A 58 -7.69 1.90 -14.95
CA ASP A 58 -7.44 3.28 -14.49
C ASP A 58 -8.28 3.84 -13.36
N LYS A 59 -9.15 3.04 -12.74
CA LYS A 59 -10.05 3.54 -11.70
C LYS A 59 -9.67 2.95 -10.36
N VAL A 60 -9.33 3.81 -9.42
CA VAL A 60 -9.13 3.43 -8.03
C VAL A 60 -9.89 4.41 -7.15
N GLN A 61 -10.61 3.86 -6.18
CA GLN A 61 -11.33 4.60 -5.16
C GLN A 61 -10.74 4.28 -3.80
N MET A 62 -10.45 5.31 -3.00
CA MET A 62 -10.09 5.10 -1.60
C MET A 62 -11.34 4.76 -0.80
N LEU A 63 -11.31 3.62 -0.12
CA LEU A 63 -12.38 3.17 0.77
C LEU A 63 -12.13 3.63 2.20
N SER A 64 -10.88 3.48 2.67
CA SER A 64 -10.50 3.82 4.04
C SER A 64 -9.05 4.31 4.09
N LEU A 65 -8.77 5.09 5.14
CA LEU A 65 -7.44 5.54 5.50
C LEU A 65 -7.27 5.33 7.01
N HIS A 66 -6.31 4.51 7.38
CA HIS A 66 -6.00 4.18 8.76
C HIS A 66 -4.57 4.60 9.09
N GLN A 67 -4.41 5.52 10.05
CA GLN A 67 -3.09 5.79 10.61
C GLN A 67 -2.63 4.60 11.47
N LEU A 68 -1.37 4.22 11.33
CA LEU A 68 -0.76 3.10 12.05
C LEU A 68 0.32 3.60 12.99
N SER A 69 0.48 2.90 14.11
CA SER A 69 1.71 2.99 14.90
C SER A 69 2.86 2.30 14.16
N GLU A 70 4.10 2.71 14.43
CA GLU A 70 5.29 2.03 13.89
C GLU A 70 5.32 0.54 14.26
N LYS A 71 4.87 0.19 15.48
CA LYS A 71 4.75 -1.21 15.93
C LYS A 71 3.80 -2.01 15.03
N ALA A 72 2.65 -1.45 14.68
CA ALA A 72 1.70 -2.11 13.78
C ALA A 72 2.29 -2.30 12.39
N ALA A 73 2.96 -1.28 11.85
CA ALA A 73 3.64 -1.37 10.56
C ALA A 73 4.73 -2.46 10.54
N LYS A 74 5.56 -2.55 11.60
CA LYS A 74 6.55 -3.62 11.77
C LYS A 74 5.90 -5.00 11.75
N THR A 75 4.80 -5.18 12.48
CA THR A 75 4.07 -6.47 12.49
C THR A 75 3.55 -6.83 11.11
N MET A 76 2.98 -5.88 10.38
CA MET A 76 2.42 -6.14 9.04
C MET A 76 3.50 -6.43 7.98
N LEU A 77 4.71 -5.92 8.19
CA LEU A 77 5.85 -6.13 7.28
C LEU A 77 6.79 -7.26 7.73
N ALA A 78 6.54 -7.90 8.87
CA ALA A 78 7.46 -8.90 9.46
C ALA A 78 7.74 -10.11 8.55
N PHE A 79 6.80 -10.46 7.68
CA PHE A 79 6.93 -11.58 6.74
C PHE A 79 7.53 -11.18 5.38
N ASP A 80 7.81 -9.90 5.18
CA ASP A 80 8.38 -9.33 3.96
C ASP A 80 9.76 -8.77 4.27
N LEU A 81 10.75 -9.66 4.42
CA LEU A 81 12.04 -9.34 5.03
C LEU A 81 12.75 -8.19 4.31
N GLU A 82 12.73 -8.17 2.98
CA GLU A 82 13.37 -7.11 2.18
C GLU A 82 12.72 -5.74 2.45
N VAL A 83 11.38 -5.68 2.45
CA VAL A 83 10.64 -4.45 2.75
C VAL A 83 10.86 -4.05 4.20
N TYR A 84 10.81 -4.99 5.14
CA TYR A 84 11.06 -4.74 6.55
C TYR A 84 12.44 -4.11 6.77
N GLU A 85 13.48 -4.68 6.19
CA GLU A 85 14.84 -4.18 6.33
C GLU A 85 15.00 -2.78 5.73
N LYS A 86 14.44 -2.55 4.54
CA LYS A 86 14.48 -1.24 3.88
C LYS A 86 13.93 -0.10 4.75
N PHE A 87 12.92 -0.37 5.57
CA PHE A 87 12.24 0.66 6.35
C PHE A 87 12.63 0.69 7.83
N PHE A 88 13.07 -0.43 8.42
CA PHE A 88 13.31 -0.53 9.86
C PHE A 88 14.73 -0.93 10.25
N ARG A 89 15.55 -1.42 9.32
CA ARG A 89 16.96 -1.69 9.61
C ARG A 89 17.72 -0.38 9.51
N LYS A 90 18.21 0.11 10.65
CA LYS A 90 19.12 1.25 10.69
C LYS A 90 20.41 0.87 9.94
N THR A 91 20.73 1.58 8.87
CA THR A 91 22.12 1.75 8.42
C THR A 91 22.92 2.51 9.47
#